data_AF-A0A346MX11-F1
#
_entry.id   AF-A0A346MX11-F1
#
_cell.length_a   1.000
_cell.length_b   1.000
_cell.length_c   1.000
_cell.angle_alpha   90.00
_cell.angle_beta   90.00
_cell.angle_gamma   90.00
#
_symmetry.space_group_name_H-M   'P 1'
#
loop_
_entity.id
_entity.type
_entity.pdbx_description
1 polymer ?
#
loop_
_entity_poly.entity_id
_entity_poly.type
_entity_poly.pdbx_seq_one_letter_code
_entity_poly.pdbx_strand_id
1 'polypeptide(L)'
;MKPLQLTAILLWLLILGITLRAVLALGSDGGMVFLTDLAHPWRLQFNADLLIHLLLFAAWVFWREKSKRAGGICALLCLMGGLFTLPYLLFALHRAQGDVRKFLLGAQA
;
A
#
# COMPACT_ATOMS: atom_id res chain seq x y z
N MET A 1 14.00 0.59 14.33
CA MET A 1 12.83 0.28 13.48
C MET A 1 11.48 0.25 14.20
N LYS A 2 11.42 -0.02 15.52
CA LYS A 2 10.19 0.07 16.32
C LYS A 2 9.32 1.33 16.10
N PRO A 3 9.87 2.57 16.05
CA PRO A 3 9.04 3.75 15.79
C PRO A 3 8.33 3.68 14.43
N LEU A 4 9.01 3.21 13.38
CA LEU A 4 8.42 3.06 12.05
C LEU A 4 7.30 2.00 12.01
N GLN A 5 7.45 0.91 12.78
CA GLN A 5 6.39 -0.08 12.96
C GLN A 5 5.17 0.53 13.65
N LEU A 6 5.38 1.28 14.73
CA LEU A 6 4.29 1.96 15.43
C LEU A 6 3.57 2.95 14.50
N THR A 7 4.33 3.76 13.75
CA THR A 7 3.76 4.68 12.76
C THR A 7 2.94 3.94 11.71
N ALA A 8 3.45 2.84 11.15
CA ALA A 8 2.71 2.08 10.15
C ALA A 8 1.43 1.43 10.72
N ILE A 9 1.44 0.98 11.98
CA ILE A 9 0.22 0.49 12.66
C ILE A 9 -0.80 1.63 12.82
N LEU A 10 -0.37 2.79 13.31
CA LEU A 10 -1.26 3.94 13.53
C LEU A 10 -1.88 4.43 12.22
N LEU A 11 -1.08 4.56 11.16
CA LEU A 11 -1.56 4.94 9.84
C LEU A 11 -2.51 3.88 9.26
N TRP A 12 -2.25 2.60 9.53
CA TRP A 12 -3.11 1.52 9.05
C TRP A 12 -4.48 1.54 9.74
N LEU A 13 -4.49 1.73 11.05
CA LEU A 13 -5.74 1.89 11.81
C LEU A 13 -6.53 3.13 11.35
N LEU A 14 -5.83 4.23 11.07
CA LEU A 14 -6.45 5.44 10.55
C LEU A 14 -7.12 5.20 9.20
N ILE A 15 -6.41 4.63 8.22
CA ILE A 15 -6.99 4.38 6.88
C ILE A 15 -8.08 3.31 6.93
N LEU A 16 -7.95 2.30 7.79
CA LEU A 16 -8.99 1.31 8.03
C LEU A 16 -10.26 1.98 8.57
N GLY A 17 -10.14 2.85 9.57
CA GLY A 17 -11.27 3.60 10.13
C GLY A 17 -11.96 4.50 9.11
N ILE A 18 -11.19 5.23 8.29
CA ILE A 18 -11.73 6.08 7.21
C ILE A 18 -12.44 5.22 6.16
N THR A 19 -11.84 4.10 5.75
CA THR A 19 -12.43 3.16 4.79
C THR A 19 -13.74 2.57 5.31
N LEU A 20 -13.76 2.10 6.56
CA LEU A 20 -14.96 1.55 7.19
C LEU A 20 -16.08 2.59 7.26
N ARG A 21 -15.76 3.82 7.66
CA ARG A 21 -16.74 4.91 7.69
C ARG A 21 -17.32 5.17 6.29
N ALA A 22 -16.48 5.19 5.25
CA ALA A 22 -16.94 5.38 3.88
C ALA A 22 -17.85 4.22 3.43
N VAL A 23 -17.47 2.98 3.70
CA VAL A 23 -18.27 1.80 3.36
C VAL A 23 -19.62 1.78 4.08
N LEU A 24 -19.65 2.14 5.37
CA LEU A 24 -20.88 2.20 6.14
C LEU A 24 -21.82 3.34 5.69
N ALA A 25 -21.27 4.46 5.23
CA ALA A 25 -22.06 5.62 4.82
C ALA A 25 -22.51 5.57 3.35
N LEU A 26 -21.68 5.03 2.46
CA LEU A 26 -21.84 5.13 1.00
C LEU A 26 -21.83 3.76 0.30
N GLY A 27 -21.71 2.65 1.04
CA GLY A 27 -21.60 1.30 0.46
C GLY A 27 -20.21 0.96 -0.06
N SER A 28 -20.08 -0.21 -0.70
CA SER A 28 -18.80 -0.74 -1.20
C SER A 28 -18.40 -0.23 -2.59
N ASP A 29 -19.02 0.85 -3.07
CA ASP A 29 -18.85 1.37 -4.44
C ASP A 29 -17.57 2.19 -4.65
N GLY A 30 -16.61 2.13 -3.71
CA GLY A 30 -15.38 2.93 -3.75
C GLY A 30 -14.58 2.78 -5.06
N GLY A 31 -14.59 1.59 -5.68
CA GLY A 31 -13.98 1.39 -7.00
C GLY A 31 -14.68 2.16 -8.12
N MET A 32 -16.01 2.23 -8.09
CA MET A 32 -16.78 3.01 -9.06
C MET A 32 -16.60 4.52 -8.84
N VAL A 33 -16.54 4.96 -7.57
CA VAL A 33 -16.20 6.34 -7.22
C VAL A 33 -14.83 6.71 -7.79
N PHE A 34 -13.82 5.86 -7.63
CA PHE A 34 -12.50 6.09 -8.19
C PHE A 34 -12.50 6.27 -9.72
N LEU A 35 -13.30 5.47 -10.44
CA LEU A 35 -13.39 5.57 -11.91
C LEU A 35 -14.13 6.82 -12.37
N THR A 36 -15.23 7.17 -11.71
CA THR A 36 -16.03 8.36 -12.05
C THR A 36 -15.27 9.65 -11.77
N ASP A 37 -14.39 9.66 -10.77
CA ASP A 37 -13.50 10.77 -10.45
C ASP A 37 -12.54 11.15 -11.59
N LEU A 38 -12.22 10.22 -12.48
CA LEU A 38 -11.30 10.46 -13.61
C LEU A 38 -11.87 11.50 -14.59
N ALA A 39 -13.17 11.79 -14.55
CA ALA A 39 -13.79 12.83 -15.37
C ALA A 39 -13.49 14.26 -14.87
N HIS A 40 -13.18 14.44 -13.58
CA HIS A 40 -12.86 15.76 -13.03
C HIS A 40 -11.34 16.01 -13.08
N PRO A 41 -10.82 17.05 -13.77
CA PRO A 41 -9.39 17.20 -14.02
C PRO A 41 -8.49 17.16 -12.78
N TRP A 42 -8.90 17.82 -11.68
CA TRP A 42 -8.13 17.77 -10.44
C TRP A 42 -8.18 16.41 -9.74
N ARG A 43 -9.32 15.70 -9.82
CA ARG A 43 -9.44 14.38 -9.18
C ARG A 43 -8.68 13.34 -9.98
N LEU A 44 -8.73 13.43 -11.31
CA LEU A 44 -7.85 12.68 -12.21
C LEU A 44 -6.38 12.90 -11.85
N GLN A 45 -5.94 14.15 -11.68
CA GLN A 45 -4.55 14.44 -11.35
C GLN A 45 -4.12 13.77 -10.04
N PHE A 46 -4.89 13.90 -8.96
CA PHE A 46 -4.56 13.25 -7.68
C PHE A 46 -4.62 11.73 -7.74
N ASN A 47 -5.65 11.16 -8.39
CA ASN A 47 -5.79 9.72 -8.52
C ASN A 47 -4.70 9.11 -9.41
N ALA A 48 -4.31 9.80 -10.49
CA ALA A 48 -3.21 9.38 -11.35
C ALA A 48 -1.86 9.46 -10.62
N ASP A 49 -1.59 10.56 -9.90
CA ASP A 49 -0.38 10.71 -9.09
C ASP A 49 -0.25 9.57 -8.05
N LEU A 50 -1.35 9.27 -7.34
CA LEU A 50 -1.41 8.15 -6.41
C LEU A 50 -1.15 6.81 -7.10
N LEU A 51 -1.82 6.52 -8.22
CA LEU A 51 -1.64 5.26 -8.95
C LEU A 51 -0.20 5.08 -9.45
N ILE A 52 0.44 6.13 -9.94
CA ILE A 52 1.84 6.09 -10.38
C ILE A 52 2.75 5.70 -9.21
N HIS A 53 2.55 6.32 -8.04
CA HIS A 53 3.30 5.94 -6.84
C HIS A 53 3.04 4.49 -6.40
N LEU A 54 1.78 4.03 -6.46
CA LEU A 54 1.43 2.64 -6.12
C LEU A 54 2.04 1.64 -7.11
N LEU A 55 2.11 1.97 -8.40
CA LEU A 55 2.78 1.13 -9.41
C LEU A 55 4.27 1.01 -9.14
N LEU A 56 4.95 2.12 -8.83
CA LEU A 56 6.37 2.11 -8.45
C LEU A 56 6.59 1.30 -7.17
N PHE A 57 5.72 1.47 -6.18
CA PHE A 57 5.78 0.70 -4.94
C PHE A 57 5.56 -0.79 -5.19
N ALA A 58 4.56 -1.18 -5.98
CA ALA A 58 4.28 -2.56 -6.34
C ALA A 58 5.45 -3.19 -7.12
N ALA A 59 6.10 -2.45 -8.02
CA ALA A 59 7.32 -2.89 -8.68
C ALA A 59 8.45 -3.13 -7.68
N TRP A 60 8.63 -2.24 -6.70
CA TRP A 60 9.59 -2.42 -5.61
C TRP A 60 9.28 -3.67 -4.76
N VAL A 61 8.01 -3.91 -4.41
CA VAL A 61 7.56 -5.13 -3.70
C VAL A 61 7.90 -6.38 -4.49
N PHE A 62 7.53 -6.42 -5.78
CA PHE A 62 7.79 -7.58 -6.63
C PHE A 62 9.29 -7.86 -6.81
N TRP A 63 10.07 -6.78 -6.99
CA TRP A 63 11.52 -6.88 -7.12
C TRP A 63 12.14 -7.44 -5.84
N ARG A 64 11.88 -6.85 -4.66
CA ARG A 64 12.56 -7.19 -3.40
C ARG A 64 12.21 -8.56 -2.83
N GLU A 65 11.07 -9.13 -3.20
CA GLU A 65 10.63 -10.41 -2.63
C GLU A 65 11.39 -11.60 -3.22
N LYS A 66 11.78 -12.54 -2.33
CA LYS A 66 12.49 -13.76 -2.70
C LYS A 66 11.62 -14.69 -3.55
N SER A 67 10.35 -14.84 -3.17
CA SER A 67 9.38 -15.64 -3.93
C SER A 67 8.65 -14.74 -4.92
N LYS A 68 8.81 -15.00 -6.22
CA LYS A 68 8.14 -14.20 -7.26
C LYS A 68 6.63 -14.40 -7.29
N ARG A 69 6.13 -15.58 -6.89
CA ARG A 69 4.70 -15.83 -6.75
C ARG A 69 4.10 -15.02 -5.59
N ALA A 70 4.70 -15.11 -4.40
CA ALA A 70 4.22 -14.37 -3.23
C ALA A 70 4.38 -12.85 -3.42
N GLY A 71 5.53 -12.42 -3.96
CA GLY A 71 5.80 -11.02 -4.29
C GLY A 71 4.82 -10.45 -5.31
N GLY A 72 4.43 -11.24 -6.32
CA GLY A 72 3.40 -10.83 -7.28
C GLY A 72 2.03 -10.60 -6.63
N ILE A 73 1.60 -11.52 -5.75
CA ILE A 73 0.34 -11.36 -5.01
C ILE A 73 0.40 -10.11 -4.11
N CYS A 74 1.48 -9.94 -3.34
CA CYS A 74 1.64 -8.76 -2.49
C CYS A 74 1.69 -7.46 -3.29
N ALA A 75 2.37 -7.44 -4.43
CA ALA A 75 2.45 -6.28 -5.32
C ALA A 75 1.05 -5.89 -5.85
N LEU A 76 0.27 -6.88 -6.32
CA LEU A 76 -1.10 -6.64 -6.79
C LEU A 76 -2.00 -6.12 -5.67
N LEU A 77 -1.91 -6.67 -4.45
CA LEU A 77 -2.67 -6.16 -3.30
C LEU A 77 -2.27 -4.72 -2.95
N CYS A 78 -0.99 -4.39 -3.03
CA CYS A 78 -0.50 -3.03 -2.77
C CYS A 78 -1.04 -1.99 -3.74
N LEU A 79 -1.45 -2.37 -4.96
CA LEU A 79 -2.12 -1.46 -5.90
C LEU A 79 -3.50 -0.99 -5.40
N MET A 80 -4.08 -1.68 -4.42
CA MET A 80 -5.33 -1.25 -3.77
C MET A 80 -5.10 -0.21 -2.66
N GLY A 81 -3.88 0.32 -2.53
CA GLY A 81 -3.58 1.50 -1.73
C GLY A 81 -3.14 1.22 -0.29
N GLY A 82 -3.32 2.24 0.56
CA GLY A 82 -2.84 2.30 1.95
C GLY A 82 -3.22 1.09 2.82
N LEU A 83 -4.42 0.55 2.59
CA LEU A 83 -4.97 -0.56 3.38
C LEU A 83 -4.15 -1.84 3.26
N PHE A 84 -3.48 -2.05 2.12
CA PHE A 84 -2.65 -3.23 1.84
C PHE A 84 -1.15 -2.95 1.86
N THR A 85 -0.74 -1.73 1.48
CA THR A 85 0.68 -1.33 1.54
C THR A 85 1.21 -1.27 2.98
N LEU A 86 0.43 -0.78 3.95
CA LEU A 86 0.89 -0.64 5.33
C LEU A 86 1.09 -2.00 6.04
N PRO A 87 0.18 -3.00 5.94
CA PRO A 87 0.45 -4.34 6.45
C PRO A 87 1.65 -5.00 5.79
N TYR A 88 1.83 -4.81 4.49
CA TYR A 88 3.02 -5.30 3.78
C TYR A 88 4.31 -4.67 4.34
N LEU A 89 4.32 -3.35 4.54
CA LEU A 89 5.44 -2.65 5.16
C LEU A 89 5.71 -3.16 6.57
N LEU A 90 4.69 -3.35 7.39
CA LEU A 90 4.83 -3.92 8.74
C LEU A 90 5.48 -5.30 8.72
N PHE A 91 5.03 -6.17 7.82
CA PHE A 91 5.62 -7.48 7.60
C PHE A 91 7.10 -7.37 7.18
N ALA A 92 7.41 -6.51 6.21
CA ALA A 92 8.79 -6.29 5.75
C ALA A 92 9.70 -5.72 6.86
N LEU A 93 9.20 -4.77 7.66
CA LEU A 93 9.89 -4.19 8.81
C LEU A 93 10.18 -5.25 9.88
N HIS A 94 9.23 -6.16 10.13
CA HIS A 94 9.40 -7.24 11.09
C HIS A 94 10.46 -8.25 10.62
N ARG A 95 10.41 -8.65 9.34
CA ARG A 95 11.42 -9.56 8.75
C ARG A 95 12.82 -8.98 8.69
N ALA A 96 12.94 -7.65 8.60
CA ALA A 96 14.23 -6.98 8.57
C ALA A 96 14.99 -7.03 9.91
N GLN A 97 14.31 -7.28 11.04
CA GLN A 97 14.92 -7.41 12.37
C GLN A 97 15.89 -6.26 12.75
N GLY A 98 15.61 -5.03 12.31
CA GLY A 98 16.46 -3.87 12.58
C GLY A 98 17.45 -3.51 11.46
N ASP A 99 17.65 -4.38 10.48
CA ASP A 99 18.57 -4.17 9.36
C ASP A 99 17.89 -3.41 8.21
N VAL A 100 18.32 -2.17 7.99
CA VAL A 100 17.77 -1.29 6.95
C VAL A 100 18.03 -1.84 5.54
N ARG A 101 19.14 -2.55 5.30
CA ARG A 101 19.42 -3.15 3.98
C ARG A 101 18.44 -4.28 3.69
N LYS A 102 18.20 -5.17 4.66
CA LYS A 102 17.18 -6.23 4.53
C LYS A 102 15.79 -5.65 4.33
N PHE A 103 15.47 -4.53 4.97
CA PHE A 103 14.20 -3.85 4.76
C PHE A 103 14.08 -3.31 3.32
N LEU A 104 15.03 -2.51 2.86
CA LEU A 104 14.95 -1.84 1.56
C LEU A 104 15.14 -2.79 0.37
N LEU A 105 16.11 -3.71 0.48
CA LEU A 105 16.57 -4.57 -0.61
C LEU A 105 15.95 -5.97 -0.58
N GLY A 106 15.46 -6.45 0.57
CA GLY A 106 14.84 -7.77 0.66
C GLY A 106 15.80 -8.90 0.26
N ALA A 107 15.48 -9.63 -0.82
CA ALA A 107 16.28 -10.71 -1.35
C ALA A 107 17.59 -10.26 -2.04
N GLN A 108 17.76 -8.95 -2.21
CA GLN A 108 18.91 -8.31 -2.85
C GLN A 108 19.88 -7.69 -1.81
N ALA A 109 19.63 -7.92 -0.52
CA ALA A 109 20.44 -7.40 0.59
C ALA A 109 21.71 -8.21 0.85
#